data_AF-A0A137NXN2-F1
#
_entry.id   AF-A0A137NXN2-F1
#
_cell.length_a   1.000
_cell.length_b   1.000
_cell.length_c   1.000
_cell.angle_alpha   90.00
_cell.angle_beta   90.00
_cell.angle_gamma   90.00
#
_symmetry.space_group_name_H-M   'P 1'
#
loop_
_entity.id
_entity.type
_entity.pdbx_description
1 polymer ?
#
loop_
_entity_poly.entity_id
_entity_poly.type
_entity_poly.pdbx_seq_one_letter_code
_entity_poly.pdbx_strand_id
1 'polypeptide(L)' 'GSRTRITRACDHCQLRKTKCDSTKPRCTQCIKRGDPCTFTTRVSKRGPKPKRY' A
#
# COMPACT_ATOMS: atom_id res chain seq x y z
N GLY A 1 10.12 -14.97 16.65
CA GLY A 1 9.25 -14.90 15.46
C GLY A 1 9.65 -13.74 14.59
N SER A 2 10.31 -14.02 13.46
CA SER A 2 10.82 -13.04 12.50
C SER A 2 9.66 -12.25 11.90
N ARG A 3 9.49 -11.01 12.36
CA ARG A 3 8.48 -10.10 11.81
C ARG A 3 9.02 -9.57 10.48
N THR A 4 8.73 -10.29 9.40
CA THR A 4 9.17 -9.90 8.05
C THR A 4 8.75 -8.47 7.79
N ARG A 5 9.72 -7.58 7.61
CA ARG A 5 9.46 -6.16 7.39
C ARG A 5 8.81 -6.03 6.02
N ILE A 6 7.51 -5.95 6.02
CA ILE A 6 6.66 -5.70 4.88
C ILE A 6 6.99 -4.31 4.33
N THR A 7 7.68 -4.29 3.20
CA THR A 7 8.15 -3.06 2.54
C THR A 7 7.02 -2.29 1.87
N ARG A 8 5.86 -2.94 1.64
CA ARG A 8 4.77 -2.35 0.89
C ARG A 8 3.40 -2.74 1.44
N ALA A 9 2.68 -1.74 1.94
CA ALA A 9 1.26 -1.84 2.24
C ALA A 9 0.43 -1.77 0.95
N CYS A 10 -0.76 -2.38 0.95
CA CYS A 10 -1.76 -2.21 -0.11
C CYS A 10 -2.28 -0.77 -0.17
N ASP A 11 -2.94 -0.41 -1.26
CA ASP A 11 -3.36 0.97 -1.53
C ASP A 11 -4.32 1.49 -0.45
N HIS A 12 -5.28 0.66 -0.02
CA HIS A 12 -6.22 1.04 1.05
C HIS A 12 -5.53 1.24 2.39
N CYS A 13 -4.57 0.39 2.75
CA CYS A 13 -3.83 0.56 3.99
C CYS A 13 -2.86 1.76 3.92
N GLN A 14 -2.31 2.09 2.75
CA GLN A 14 -1.53 3.32 2.57
C GLN A 14 -2.40 4.56 2.72
N LEU A 15 -3.56 4.60 2.07
CA LEU A 15 -4.52 5.70 2.17
C LEU A 15 -5.02 5.89 3.61
N ARG A 16 -5.35 4.79 4.28
CA ARG A 16 -5.82 4.79 5.67
C ARG A 16 -4.67 4.94 6.70
N LYS A 17 -3.41 4.92 6.25
CA LYS A 17 -2.20 4.91 7.11
C LYS A 17 -2.24 3.82 8.19
N THR A 18 -2.80 2.66 7.85
CA THR A 18 -2.90 1.50 8.75
C THR A 18 -1.82 0.47 8.46
N LYS A 19 -1.49 -0.34 9.46
CA LYS A 19 -0.62 -1.50 9.28
C LYS A 19 -1.26 -2.48 8.29
N CYS A 20 -0.50 -2.89 7.28
CA CYS A 20 -0.92 -3.82 6.25
C CYS A 20 -0.08 -5.08 6.34
N ASP A 21 -0.68 -6.24 6.59
CA ASP A 21 0.07 -7.50 6.66
C ASP A 21 0.47 -8.06 5.28
N SER A 22 0.07 -7.38 4.20
CA SER A 22 0.41 -7.67 2.80
C SER A 22 0.15 -9.11 2.37
N THR A 23 -0.76 -9.80 3.06
CA THR A 23 -1.22 -11.15 2.74
C THR A 23 -1.92 -11.14 1.38
N LYS A 24 -1.63 -12.15 0.55
CA LYS A 24 -2.31 -12.36 -0.74
C LYS A 24 -3.40 -13.43 -0.56
N PRO A 25 -4.57 -13.28 -1.19
CA PRO A 25 -4.94 -12.26 -2.18
C PRO A 25 -5.37 -10.90 -1.57
N ARG A 26 -5.82 -10.87 -0.31
CA ARG A 26 -6.23 -9.64 0.38
C ARG A 26 -5.56 -9.54 1.76
N CYS A 27 -5.24 -8.32 2.16
CA CYS A 27 -4.68 -8.03 3.48
C CYS A 27 -5.71 -8.32 4.59
N THR A 28 -5.28 -8.78 5.76
CA THR A 28 -6.16 -9.07 6.92
C THR A 28 -7.08 -7.90 7.26
N GLN A 29 -6.54 -6.67 7.22
CA GLN A 29 -7.32 -5.46 7.49
C GLN A 29 -8.39 -5.19 6.43
N CYS A 30 -8.08 -5.50 5.17
CA CYS A 30 -8.95 -5.34 4.01
C CYS A 30 -10.07 -6.38 4.05
N ILE A 31 -9.75 -7.62 4.42
CA ILE A 31 -10.73 -8.70 4.61
C ILE A 31 -11.71 -8.32 5.72
N LYS A 32 -11.21 -7.91 6.89
CA LYS A 32 -12.06 -7.50 8.03
C LYS A 32 -12.98 -6.33 7.70
N ARG A 33 -12.54 -5.41 6.84
CA ARG A 33 -13.33 -4.24 6.43
C ARG A 33 -14.25 -4.51 5.22
N GLY A 34 -14.06 -5.62 4.51
CA GLY A 34 -14.69 -5.85 3.21
C GLY A 34 -14.15 -4.98 2.07
N ASP A 35 -13.15 -4.14 2.32
CA ASP A 35 -12.57 -3.20 1.35
C ASP A 35 -11.72 -3.91 0.29
N PRO A 36 -11.78 -3.48 -0.99
CA PRO A 36 -10.94 -4.04 -2.04
C PRO A 36 -9.45 -3.93 -1.65
N CYS A 37 -8.68 -4.99 -1.87
CA CYS A 37 -7.26 -4.99 -1.55
C CYS A 37 -6.46 -4.97 -2.85
N THR A 38 -6.06 -3.78 -3.27
CA THR A 38 -5.20 -3.61 -4.43
C THR A 38 -3.79 -3.28 -3.99
N PHE A 39 -2.83 -3.86 -4.69
CA PHE A 39 -1.42 -3.47 -4.60
C PHE A 39 -1.03 -2.81 -5.93
N THR A 40 -1.94 -2.00 -6.49
CA THR A 40 -1.67 -1.25 -7.72
C THR A 40 -0.72 -0.14 -7.36
N THR A 41 0.53 -0.25 -7.80
CA THR A 41 1.58 0.77 -7.60
C THR A 41 1.07 2.09 -8.16
N ARG A 42 0.40 2.92 -7.35
CA ARG A 42 0.33 4.35 -7.60
C ARG A 42 1.72 4.89 -7.31
N VAL A 43 2.67 4.59 -8.21
CA VAL A 43 3.86 5.41 -8.35
C VAL A 43 3.33 6.73 -8.89
N SER A 44 2.78 7.57 -7.99
CA SER A 44 2.85 8.99 -8.24
C SER A 44 4.34 9.23 -8.42
N LYS A 45 4.75 9.46 -9.67
CA LYS A 45 6.13 9.77 -10.03
C LYS A 45 6.47 11.01 -9.21
N ARG A 46 7.05 10.82 -8.02
CA ARG A 46 7.71 11.88 -7.26
C ARG A 46 9.00 12.17 -8.02
N GLY A 47 8.86 12.79 -9.17
CA GLY A 47 9.94 13.47 -9.87
C GLY A 47 9.82 14.96 -9.56
N PRO A 48 10.93 15.69 -9.47
CA PRO A 48 10.86 17.14 -9.49
C PRO A 48 10.06 17.58 -10.73
N LYS A 49 9.11 18.51 -10.57
CA LYS A 49 8.42 19.11 -11.72
C LYS A 49 9.50 19.61 -12.70
N PRO A 50 9.42 19.30 -14.00
CA PRO A 50 10.39 19.82 -14.95
C PRO A 50 10.36 21.35 -14.83
N LYS A 51 11.52 21.96 -14.55
CA LYS A 51 11.69 23.41 -14.62
C LYS A 51 11.38 23.80 -16.07
N ARG A 52 10.29 24.54 -16.29
CA ARG A 52 10.14 25.31 -17.54
C ARG A 52 11.12 26.47 -17.41
N TYR A 53 12.11 26.50 -18.31
CA TYR A 53 12.97 27.66 -18.54
C TYR A 53 12.12 28.81 -19.07
#